data_AF-A0A9E2UKC1-F1
#
_entry.id   AF-A0A9E2UKC1-F1
#
_cell.length_a   1.000
_cell.length_b   1.000
_cell.length_c   1.000
_cell.angle_alpha   90.00
_cell.angle_beta   90.00
_cell.angle_gamma   90.00
#
_symmetry.space_group_name_H-M   'P 1'
#
loop_
_entity.id
_entity.type
_entity.pdbx_description
1 polymer ?
#
loop_
_entity_poly.entity_id
_entity_poly.type
_entity_poly.pdbx_seq_one_letter_code
_entity_poly.pdbx_strand_id
1 'polypeptide(L)' 'MARTISVAALQTSYGEDLQANIDKTIGLIREAAGKGAQVILPSELFQGPY' A
#
# COMPACT_ATOMS: atom_id res chain seq x y z
N MET A 1 9.18 -0.67 -28.55
CA MET A 1 8.50 -1.73 -27.77
C MET A 1 8.00 -1.12 -26.45
N ALA A 2 6.87 -1.58 -25.92
CA ALA A 2 6.39 -1.15 -24.60
C ALA A 2 7.19 -1.84 -23.48
N ARG A 3 7.33 -1.17 -22.33
CA ARG A 3 7.98 -1.74 -21.12
C ARG A 3 6.93 -2.42 -20.25
N THR A 4 7.16 -3.69 -19.90
CA THR A 4 6.37 -4.39 -18.86
C THR A 4 6.82 -3.95 -17.47
N ILE A 5 5.88 -3.65 -16.59
CA ILE A 5 6.13 -3.38 -15.17
C ILE A 5 5.19 -4.18 -14.28
N SER A 6 5.67 -4.54 -13.09
CA SER A 6 4.85 -5.15 -12.04
C SER A 6 4.28 -4.06 -11.14
N VAL A 7 2.98 -4.15 -10.84
CA VAL A 7 2.26 -3.18 -9.99
C VAL A 7 1.54 -3.90 -8.86
N ALA A 8 1.27 -3.19 -7.76
CA ALA A 8 0.44 -3.68 -6.66
C ALA A 8 -0.56 -2.62 -6.22
N ALA A 9 -1.81 -3.04 -6.02
CA ALA A 9 -2.83 -2.25 -5.35
C ALA A 9 -3.05 -2.84 -3.95
N LEU A 10 -3.05 -1.98 -2.92
CA LEU A 10 -3.17 -2.42 -1.54
C LEU A 10 -4.63 -2.34 -1.10
N GLN A 11 -5.09 -3.37 -0.38
CA GLN A 11 -6.41 -3.42 0.23
C GLN A 11 -6.27 -3.78 1.71
N THR A 12 -6.84 -2.95 2.58
CA THR A 12 -6.84 -3.16 4.02
C THR A 12 -7.94 -2.32 4.68
N SER A 13 -8.31 -2.67 5.92
CA SER A 13 -9.09 -1.80 6.81
C SER A 13 -8.19 -0.81 7.56
N TYR A 14 -8.72 0.38 7.84
CA TYR A 14 -8.13 1.41 8.68
C TYR A 14 -8.99 1.68 9.92
N GLY A 15 -8.35 2.07 11.01
CA GLY A 15 -9.01 2.49 12.25
C GLY A 15 -8.77 3.98 12.53
N GLU A 16 -9.03 4.41 13.76
CA GLU A 16 -8.87 5.82 14.17
C GLU A 16 -7.42 6.20 14.51
N ASP A 17 -6.55 5.22 14.76
CA ASP A 17 -5.13 5.46 15.07
C ASP A 17 -4.32 5.68 13.78
N LEU A 18 -3.96 6.94 13.56
CA LEU A 18 -3.14 7.39 12.44
C LEU A 18 -1.82 6.61 12.32
N GLN A 19 -1.09 6.46 13.42
CA GLN A 19 0.23 5.83 13.37
C GLN A 19 0.10 4.34 13.08
N ALA A 20 -0.88 3.66 13.68
CA ALA A 20 -1.17 2.27 13.39
C ALA A 20 -1.53 2.05 11.91
N ASN A 21 -2.29 2.97 11.31
CA ASN A 21 -2.64 2.90 9.90
C ASN A 21 -1.42 3.11 8.97
N ILE A 22 -0.54 4.05 9.33
CA ILE A 22 0.72 4.30 8.63
C ILE A 22 1.60 3.05 8.67
N ASP A 23 1.81 2.47 9.86
CA ASP A 23 2.65 1.30 10.05
C ASP A 23 2.12 0.08 9.29
N LYS A 24 0.79 -0.10 9.29
CA LYS A 24 0.12 -1.14 8.49
C LYS A 24 0.36 -0.95 6.99
N THR A 25 0.23 0.29 6.51
CA THR A 25 0.46 0.64 5.10
C THR A 25 1.93 0.39 4.71
N ILE A 26 2.89 0.76 5.57
CA ILE A 26 4.32 0.50 5.37
C ILE A 26 4.59 -1.01 5.26
N GLY A 27 3.97 -1.83 6.12
CA GLY A 27 4.10 -3.28 6.06
C GLY A 27 3.69 -3.85 4.70
N LEU A 28 2.52 -3.44 4.21
CA LEU A 28 1.99 -3.87 2.92
C LEU A 28 2.85 -3.38 1.73
N ILE A 29 3.38 -2.15 1.82
CA ILE A 29 4.33 -1.63 0.81
C ILE A 29 5.58 -2.51 0.77
N ARG A 30 6.16 -2.86 1.92
CA ARG A 30 7.36 -3.72 1.99
C ARG A 30 7.09 -5.12 1.44
N GLU A 31 5.93 -5.69 1.73
CA GLU A 31 5.52 -6.99 1.19
C GLU A 31 5.39 -6.94 -0.34
N ALA A 32 4.69 -5.93 -0.88
CA ALA A 32 4.53 -5.75 -2.32
C ALA A 32 5.88 -5.52 -3.03
N ALA A 33 6.76 -4.72 -2.42
CA ALA A 33 8.11 -4.51 -2.93
C ALA A 33 8.93 -5.82 -2.91
N GLY A 34 8.82 -6.63 -1.86
CA GLY A 34 9.44 -7.96 -1.78
C GLY A 34 8.93 -8.95 -2.83
N LYS A 35 7.70 -8.75 -3.32
CA LYS A 35 7.10 -9.48 -4.46
C LYS A 35 7.46 -8.91 -5.83
N GLY A 36 8.31 -7.87 -5.90
CA GLY A 36 8.79 -7.29 -7.14
C GLY A 36 7.90 -6.19 -7.74
N ALA A 37 6.93 -5.65 -6.98
CA ALA A 37 6.14 -4.51 -7.44
C ALA A 37 7.03 -3.26 -7.59
N GLN A 38 6.87 -2.58 -8.73
CA GLN A 38 7.63 -1.36 -9.08
C GLN A 38 6.79 -0.10 -8.86
N VAL A 39 5.47 -0.23 -8.87
CA VAL A 39 4.50 0.82 -8.50
C VAL A 39 3.52 0.21 -7.51
N ILE A 40 3.32 0.87 -6.38
CA ILE A 40 2.45 0.40 -5.29
C ILE A 40 1.46 1.51 -4.96
N LEU A 41 0.16 1.21 -5.02
CA LEU A 41 -0.92 2.16 -4.77
C LEU A 41 -1.66 1.80 -3.47
N PRO A 42 -1.52 2.60 -2.39
CA PRO A 42 -2.36 2.46 -1.20
C PRO A 42 -3.79 2.97 -1.45
N SER A 43 -4.72 2.61 -0.55
CA SER A 43 -6.08 3.16 -0.57
C SER A 43 -6.07 4.66 -0.23
N GLU A 44 -7.07 5.38 -0.75
CA GLU A 44 -7.31 6.78 -0.38
C GLU A 44 -7.55 6.92 1.13
N LEU A 45 -7.14 8.06 1.71
CA LEU A 45 -7.27 8.39 3.13
C LEU A 45 -6.78 7.30 4.08
N PHE A 46 -5.70 6.59 3.73
CA PHE A 46 -5.10 5.57 4.61
C PHE A 46 -4.69 6.08 6.00
N GLN A 47 -4.76 7.38 6.27
CA GLN A 47 -4.55 7.97 7.59
C GLN A 47 -5.70 7.71 8.58
N GLY A 48 -6.91 7.38 8.13
CA GLY A 48 -8.07 7.21 9.00
C GLY A 48 -9.30 6.62 8.29
N PRO A 49 -10.46 6.57 8.97
CA PRO A 49 -11.72 6.17 8.35
C PRO A 49 -12.14 7.17 7.27
N TYR A 50 -12.94 6.70 6.31
CA TYR A 50 -13.62 7.55 5.33
C TYR A 50 -14.73 8.37 5.99
#